data_AF-A0A2P5NQ09-F1
#
_entry.id   AF-A0A2P5NQ09-F1
#
_cell.length_a   1.000
_cell.length_b   1.000
_cell.length_c   1.000
_cell.angle_alpha   90.00
_cell.angle_beta   90.00
_cell.angle_gamma   90.00
#
_symmetry.space_group_name_H-M   'P 1'
#
loop_
_entity.id
_entity.type
_entity.pdbx_description
1 polymer ?
#
loop_
_entity_poly.entity_id
_entity_poly.type
_entity_poly.pdbx_seq_one_letter_code
_entity_poly.pdbx_strand_id
1 'polypeptide(L)'
;MEEPLPAPADGSRPTLRRRTPGDRVTTIVPAESGASRTQEKLGLDQRMATLATALRRARVENAEHSAALADLRSAEIARLEILAEALSPVMAQVPQECDIFDVGVAPGDRPRLFIDQIGFVEMDRDKRTYRFLQDTRHGRIMLRESDDVDELVDAITNYIAHRLIEREKALAVDYASGGAVRSVRKTQTAADPNAGAMREKAFQVFLFFIEFLGSAAFFGLLAITGMWIYRTYFAQ
;
A
#
# COMPACT_ATOMS: atom_id res chain seq x y z
N MET A 1 -8.48 39.14 33.73
CA MET A 1 -9.66 40.03 33.61
C MET A 1 -9.72 40.46 32.16
N GLU A 2 -10.39 39.66 31.32
CA GLU A 2 -10.89 40.11 30.03
C GLU A 2 -12.29 39.54 29.91
N GLU A 3 -13.22 40.46 29.68
CA GLU A 3 -14.66 40.35 29.83
C GLU A 3 -15.29 39.94 28.49
N PRO A 4 -16.25 38.99 28.46
CA PRO A 4 -16.81 38.49 27.22
C PRO A 4 -17.80 39.48 26.58
N LEU A 5 -17.78 39.57 25.25
CA LEU A 5 -18.71 40.37 24.46
C LEU A 5 -20.19 39.99 24.71
N PRO A 6 -21.13 40.97 24.67
CA PRO A 6 -22.55 40.74 24.93
C PRO A 6 -23.27 40.07 23.75
N ALA A 7 -24.13 39.10 24.08
CA ALA A 7 -25.05 38.46 23.15
C ALA A 7 -26.22 39.40 22.76
N PRO A 8 -26.66 39.43 21.50
CA PRO A 8 -27.82 40.22 21.07
C PRO A 8 -29.15 39.61 21.53
N ALA A 9 -30.12 40.51 21.71
CA ALA A 9 -31.35 40.33 22.47
C ALA A 9 -32.47 39.52 21.80
N ASP A 10 -33.19 38.82 22.69
CA ASP A 10 -34.64 38.59 22.78
C ASP A 10 -35.49 38.62 21.49
N GLY A 11 -35.83 37.41 21.01
CA GLY A 11 -36.87 37.16 20.02
C GLY A 11 -38.00 36.33 20.63
N SER A 12 -39.08 37.03 21.02
CA SER A 12 -40.48 36.62 21.01
C SER A 12 -40.85 35.21 21.54
N ARG A 13 -41.23 35.15 22.82
CA ARG A 13 -41.98 34.02 23.39
C ARG A 13 -43.44 33.99 22.88
N PRO A 14 -43.94 32.88 22.32
CA PRO A 14 -45.36 32.72 22.08
C PRO A 14 -46.11 32.47 23.41
N THR A 15 -47.23 33.16 23.57
CA THR A 15 -48.08 33.13 24.75
C THR A 15 -48.68 31.73 24.99
N LEU A 16 -48.48 31.19 26.19
CA LEU A 16 -49.14 29.97 26.66
C LEU A 16 -50.62 30.26 26.89
N ARG A 17 -51.46 29.80 25.96
CA ARG A 17 -52.92 29.82 26.09
C ARG A 17 -53.35 28.77 27.12
N ARG A 18 -53.77 29.25 28.30
CA ARG A 18 -54.35 28.45 29.39
C ARG A 18 -55.58 27.68 28.89
N ARG A 19 -55.54 26.34 28.96
CA ARG A 19 -56.68 25.46 28.61
C ARG A 19 -57.36 24.99 29.90
N THR A 20 -58.63 25.32 30.07
CA THR A 20 -59.48 24.90 31.20
C THR A 20 -59.90 23.44 31.03
N PRO A 21 -60.00 22.64 32.11
CA PRO A 21 -60.36 21.22 32.02
C PRO A 21 -61.87 21.05 32.12
N GLY A 22 -62.45 20.31 31.17
CA GLY A 22 -63.85 19.93 31.21
C GLY A 22 -64.33 19.52 29.84
N ASP A 23 -64.06 18.27 29.46
CA ASP A 23 -65.15 17.34 29.18
C ASP A 23 -64.59 15.92 29.01
N ARG A 24 -65.09 14.99 29.82
CA ARG A 24 -64.85 13.56 29.64
C ARG A 24 -65.85 13.09 28.58
N VAL A 25 -65.42 13.01 27.34
CA VAL A 25 -66.16 12.26 26.32
C VAL A 25 -65.45 10.93 26.11
N THR A 26 -66.12 9.88 26.58
CA THR A 26 -65.81 8.48 26.31
C THR A 26 -65.92 8.23 24.81
N THR A 27 -64.80 8.33 24.09
CA THR A 27 -64.72 7.79 22.73
C THR A 27 -64.28 6.34 22.81
N ILE A 28 -65.24 5.47 22.57
CA ILE A 28 -65.02 4.08 22.14
C ILE A 28 -64.02 4.13 21.00
N VAL A 29 -62.83 3.54 21.19
CA VAL A 29 -61.80 3.41 20.16
C VAL A 29 -62.32 2.41 19.12
N PRO A 30 -62.69 2.82 17.90
CA PRO A 30 -62.89 1.88 16.82
C PRO A 30 -61.52 1.47 16.28
N ALA A 31 -61.45 0.29 15.71
CA ALA A 31 -60.23 -0.34 15.22
C ALA A 31 -59.52 0.47 14.10
N GLU A 32 -58.70 1.46 14.46
CA GLU A 32 -57.79 2.16 13.54
C GLU A 32 -56.34 1.63 13.62
N SER A 33 -56.12 0.56 14.38
CA SER A 33 -54.80 -0.02 14.67
C SER A 33 -54.15 -0.72 13.45
N GLY A 34 -54.92 -1.04 12.40
CA GLY A 34 -54.40 -1.69 11.19
C GLY A 34 -53.83 -0.72 10.14
N ALA A 35 -54.50 0.43 9.94
CA ALA A 35 -54.09 1.42 8.94
C ALA A 35 -52.85 2.20 9.39
N SER A 36 -52.81 2.61 10.67
CA SER A 36 -51.65 3.33 11.24
C SER A 36 -50.40 2.44 11.28
N ARG A 37 -50.55 1.15 11.64
CA ARG A 37 -49.44 0.19 11.70
C ARG A 37 -48.92 -0.20 10.31
N THR A 38 -49.78 -0.18 9.29
CA THR A 38 -49.39 -0.42 7.89
C THR A 38 -48.71 0.81 7.28
N GLN A 39 -49.20 2.01 7.58
CA GLN A 39 -48.55 3.28 7.21
C GLN A 39 -47.18 3.47 7.89
N GLU A 40 -47.07 3.09 9.16
CA GLU A 40 -45.81 3.12 9.90
C GLU A 40 -44.81 2.08 9.35
N LYS A 41 -45.28 0.88 8.98
CA LYS A 41 -44.48 -0.13 8.25
C LYS A 41 -44.02 0.36 6.88
N LEU A 42 -44.90 0.96 6.09
CA LEU A 42 -44.56 1.54 4.79
C LEU A 42 -43.54 2.68 4.92
N GLY A 43 -43.66 3.51 5.95
CA GLY A 43 -42.69 4.56 6.27
C GLY A 43 -41.35 4.02 6.79
N LEU A 44 -41.35 2.90 7.53
CA LEU A 44 -40.14 2.22 7.96
C LEU A 44 -39.46 1.52 6.77
N ASP A 45 -40.22 0.87 5.89
CA ASP A 45 -39.79 0.25 4.63
C ASP A 45 -39.35 1.27 3.58
N GLN A 46 -39.78 2.53 3.67
CA GLN A 46 -39.36 3.61 2.79
C GLN A 46 -38.17 4.39 3.35
N ARG A 47 -38.12 4.55 4.68
CA ARG A 47 -36.84 4.80 5.36
C ARG A 47 -35.89 3.66 5.09
N MET A 48 -36.38 2.41 4.93
CA MET A 48 -35.79 1.10 4.56
C MET A 48 -35.58 0.77 3.08
N ALA A 49 -36.07 1.63 2.20
CA ALA A 49 -35.42 1.93 0.93
C ALA A 49 -34.10 2.72 1.18
N THR A 50 -33.83 2.94 2.49
CA THR A 50 -32.62 2.94 3.35
C THR A 50 -31.29 2.79 2.71
N LEU A 51 -30.28 3.21 3.48
CA LEU A 51 -29.07 2.43 3.82
C LEU A 51 -28.67 1.35 2.83
N ALA A 52 -29.46 0.32 2.49
CA ALA A 52 -29.14 -0.55 1.36
C ALA A 52 -28.87 0.21 0.03
N THR A 53 -29.74 1.12 -0.37
CA THR A 53 -29.58 2.01 -1.54
C THR A 53 -28.46 3.02 -1.33
N ALA A 54 -28.35 3.59 -0.11
CA ALA A 54 -27.28 4.54 0.21
C ALA A 54 -25.89 3.86 0.24
N LEU A 55 -25.79 2.63 0.74
CA LEU A 55 -24.59 1.80 0.72
C LEU A 55 -24.26 1.35 -0.70
N ARG A 56 -25.27 1.00 -1.51
CA ARG A 56 -25.04 0.69 -2.93
C ARG A 56 -24.46 1.91 -3.65
N ARG A 57 -25.04 3.10 -3.46
CA ARG A 57 -24.52 4.36 -3.98
C ARG A 57 -23.11 4.66 -3.48
N ALA A 58 -22.89 4.58 -2.17
CA ALA A 58 -21.58 4.82 -1.57
C ALA A 58 -20.50 3.83 -2.06
N ARG A 59 -20.87 2.57 -2.33
CA ARG A 59 -19.95 1.59 -2.94
C ARG A 59 -19.58 1.96 -4.37
N VAL A 60 -20.54 2.44 -5.16
CA VAL A 60 -20.28 2.92 -6.54
C VAL A 60 -19.39 4.15 -6.50
N GLU A 61 -19.72 5.16 -5.69
CA GLU A 61 -18.90 6.38 -5.53
C GLU A 61 -17.47 6.03 -5.04
N ASN A 62 -17.33 5.09 -4.10
CA ASN A 62 -16.02 4.63 -3.64
C ASN A 62 -15.25 3.87 -4.75
N ALA A 63 -15.93 3.06 -5.55
CA ALA A 63 -15.32 2.35 -6.67
C ALA A 63 -14.84 3.33 -7.75
N GLU A 64 -15.64 4.36 -8.07
CA GLU A 64 -15.27 5.44 -9.00
C GLU A 64 -14.06 6.22 -8.49
N HIS A 65 -14.03 6.56 -7.20
CA HIS A 65 -12.88 7.24 -6.59
C HIS A 65 -11.61 6.36 -6.60
N SER A 66 -11.73 5.07 -6.28
CA SER A 66 -10.61 4.13 -6.35
C SER A 66 -10.10 3.93 -7.79
N ALA A 67 -11.00 3.89 -8.78
CA ALA A 67 -10.62 3.82 -10.20
C ALA A 67 -9.86 5.08 -10.63
N ALA A 68 -10.38 6.27 -10.33
CA ALA A 68 -9.70 7.53 -10.65
C ALA A 68 -8.30 7.63 -9.99
N LEU A 69 -8.16 7.17 -8.74
CA LEU A 69 -6.85 7.09 -8.07
C LEU A 69 -5.93 6.03 -8.69
N ALA A 70 -6.46 4.94 -9.24
CA ALA A 70 -5.65 3.97 -9.97
C ALA A 70 -5.09 4.57 -11.26
N ASP A 71 -5.92 5.29 -12.02
CA ASP A 71 -5.51 5.95 -13.26
C ASP A 71 -4.41 7.00 -13.00
N LEU A 72 -4.57 7.82 -11.95
CA LEU A 72 -3.55 8.78 -11.54
C LEU A 72 -2.23 8.09 -11.18
N ARG A 73 -2.27 6.98 -10.43
CA ARG A 73 -1.06 6.21 -10.08
C ARG A 73 -0.42 5.58 -11.30
N SER A 74 -1.20 5.06 -12.24
CA SER A 74 -0.67 4.51 -13.49
C SER A 74 0.01 5.60 -14.33
N ALA A 75 -0.54 6.82 -14.37
CA ALA A 75 0.10 7.95 -15.01
C ALA A 75 1.41 8.37 -14.32
N GLU A 76 1.45 8.37 -12.99
CA GLU A 76 2.68 8.63 -12.21
C GLU A 76 3.77 7.59 -12.49
N ILE A 77 3.41 6.29 -12.48
CA ILE A 77 4.32 5.19 -12.80
C ILE A 77 4.89 5.39 -14.20
N ALA A 78 4.04 5.61 -15.21
CA ALA A 78 4.48 5.81 -16.58
C ALA A 78 5.45 7.01 -16.70
N ARG A 79 5.20 8.11 -15.96
CA ARG A 79 6.07 9.29 -15.97
C ARG A 79 7.43 9.02 -15.32
N LEU A 80 7.48 8.19 -14.28
CA LEU A 80 8.72 7.74 -13.64
C LEU A 80 9.47 6.72 -14.50
N GLU A 81 8.77 5.85 -15.22
CA GLU A 81 9.36 4.91 -16.18
C GLU A 81 10.04 5.66 -17.34
N ILE A 82 9.42 6.73 -17.86
CA ILE A 82 10.05 7.60 -18.87
C ILE A 82 11.35 8.20 -18.33
N LEU A 83 11.36 8.67 -17.08
CA LEU A 83 12.59 9.19 -16.45
C LEU A 83 13.63 8.07 -16.26
N ALA A 84 13.22 6.86 -15.88
CA ALA A 84 14.11 5.71 -15.76
C ALA A 84 14.75 5.33 -17.10
N GLU A 85 13.97 5.35 -18.18
CA GLU A 85 14.47 5.13 -19.54
C GLU A 85 15.48 6.22 -19.95
N ALA A 86 15.19 7.49 -19.65
CA ALA A 86 16.10 8.60 -19.90
C ALA A 86 17.43 8.47 -19.13
N LEU A 87 17.44 7.79 -17.99
CA LEU A 87 18.66 7.49 -17.22
C LEU A 87 19.46 6.30 -17.75
N SER A 88 18.91 5.49 -18.65
CA SER A 88 19.57 4.30 -19.20
C SER A 88 20.97 4.59 -19.79
N PRO A 89 21.18 5.66 -20.59
CA PRO A 89 22.50 6.01 -21.11
C PRO A 89 23.51 6.39 -20.03
N VAL A 90 23.05 6.94 -18.90
CA VAL A 90 23.91 7.27 -17.74
C VAL A 90 24.29 5.98 -17.03
N MET A 91 23.34 5.06 -16.84
CA MET A 91 23.61 3.77 -16.18
C MET A 91 24.59 2.91 -16.98
N ALA A 92 24.56 2.98 -18.30
CA ALA A 92 25.52 2.29 -19.16
C ALA A 92 26.99 2.75 -18.96
N GLN A 93 27.21 3.93 -18.35
CA GLN A 93 28.53 4.47 -18.06
C GLN A 93 29.03 4.09 -16.65
N VAL A 94 28.18 3.51 -15.80
CA VAL A 94 28.54 3.10 -14.45
C VAL A 94 29.39 1.82 -14.49
N PRO A 95 30.50 1.72 -13.73
CA PRO A 95 31.32 0.51 -13.66
C PRO A 95 30.52 -0.72 -13.21
N GLN A 96 30.68 -1.85 -13.89
CA GLN A 96 29.91 -3.08 -13.61
C GLN A 96 30.22 -3.70 -12.24
N GLU A 97 31.39 -3.40 -11.68
CA GLU A 97 31.80 -3.88 -10.36
C GLU A 97 31.11 -3.10 -9.22
N CYS A 98 30.33 -2.07 -9.54
CA CYS A 98 29.70 -1.16 -8.61
C CYS A 98 28.18 -1.36 -8.52
N ASP A 99 27.76 -2.38 -7.78
CA ASP A 99 26.36 -2.76 -7.53
C ASP A 99 25.67 -1.91 -6.43
N ILE A 100 25.97 -0.61 -6.37
CA ILE A 100 25.37 0.30 -5.37
C ILE A 100 24.10 0.98 -5.88
N PHE A 101 23.89 0.98 -7.20
CA PHE A 101 22.77 1.66 -7.85
C PHE A 101 21.75 0.61 -8.27
N ASP A 102 20.50 0.84 -7.91
CA ASP A 102 19.35 0.01 -8.25
C ASP A 102 18.28 0.93 -8.84
N VAL A 103 18.40 1.17 -10.15
CA VAL A 103 17.47 2.06 -10.86
C VAL A 103 16.21 1.28 -11.22
N GLY A 104 15.12 1.58 -10.51
CA GLY A 104 13.85 0.88 -10.71
C GLY A 104 12.66 1.62 -10.13
N VAL A 105 11.52 1.51 -10.81
CA VAL A 105 10.25 2.06 -10.33
C VAL A 105 9.59 1.06 -9.39
N ALA A 106 9.42 1.46 -8.13
CA ALA A 106 8.66 0.71 -7.15
C ALA A 106 7.19 1.16 -7.17
N PRO A 107 6.24 0.26 -7.47
CA PRO A 107 4.82 0.56 -7.38
C PRO A 107 4.39 0.69 -5.91
N GLY A 108 3.43 1.57 -5.64
CA GLY A 108 2.88 1.75 -4.31
C GLY A 108 1.82 2.86 -4.28
N ASP A 109 1.39 3.24 -3.07
CA ASP A 109 0.49 4.40 -2.89
C ASP A 109 1.12 5.70 -3.37
N ARG A 110 2.45 5.79 -3.22
CA ARG A 110 3.30 6.82 -3.83
C ARG A 110 4.38 6.11 -4.63
N PRO A 111 4.20 6.00 -5.96
CA PRO A 111 5.23 5.46 -6.84
C PRO A 111 6.55 6.20 -6.66
N ARG A 112 7.66 5.47 -6.64
CA ARG A 112 9.01 6.03 -6.50
C ARG A 112 9.95 5.37 -7.49
N LEU A 113 10.80 6.17 -8.11
CA LEU A 113 11.96 5.69 -8.87
C LEU A 113 13.14 5.68 -7.92
N PHE A 114 13.61 4.51 -7.51
CA PHE A 114 14.84 4.38 -6.76
C PHE A 114 16.04 4.56 -7.68
N ILE A 115 17.09 5.20 -7.17
CA ILE A 115 18.40 5.31 -7.83
C ILE A 115 19.41 4.44 -7.08
N ASP A 116 19.34 4.48 -5.76
CA ASP A 116 20.05 3.57 -4.86
C ASP A 116 19.21 3.35 -3.58
N GLN A 117 19.80 2.76 -2.54
CA GLN A 117 19.12 2.47 -1.27
C GLN A 117 18.56 3.71 -0.54
N ILE A 118 19.11 4.91 -0.77
CA ILE A 118 18.74 6.13 -0.05
C ILE A 118 18.26 7.27 -0.96
N GLY A 119 18.61 7.27 -2.23
CA GLY A 119 18.25 8.27 -3.24
C GLY A 119 17.10 7.77 -4.10
N PHE A 120 16.03 8.56 -4.19
CA PHE A 120 14.85 8.23 -5.00
C PHE A 120 14.14 9.49 -5.50
N VAL A 121 13.40 9.34 -6.60
CA VAL A 121 12.55 10.37 -7.18
C VAL A 121 11.09 10.01 -6.93
N GLU A 122 10.30 10.99 -6.48
CA GLU A 122 8.85 10.89 -6.39
C GLU A 122 8.18 12.03 -7.17
N MET A 123 6.94 11.82 -7.60
CA MET A 123 6.11 12.89 -8.14
C MET A 123 5.56 13.76 -7.00
N ASP A 124 5.58 15.08 -7.17
CA ASP A 124 4.96 15.99 -6.20
C ASP A 124 3.42 15.85 -6.19
N ARG A 125 2.73 16.60 -5.32
CA ARG A 125 1.28 16.56 -5.20
C ARG A 125 0.58 17.00 -6.49
N ASP A 126 1.23 17.85 -7.28
CA ASP A 126 0.74 18.38 -8.55
C ASP A 126 0.81 17.35 -9.71
N LYS A 127 1.48 16.22 -9.52
CA LYS A 127 1.68 15.14 -10.50
C LYS A 127 2.39 15.56 -11.78
N ARG A 128 3.14 16.66 -11.73
CA ARG A 128 3.89 17.21 -12.87
C ARG A 128 5.35 17.41 -12.53
N THR A 129 5.60 17.88 -11.32
CA THR A 129 6.93 18.17 -10.83
C THR A 129 7.54 16.91 -10.21
N TYR A 130 8.77 16.63 -10.58
CA TYR A 130 9.56 15.58 -9.96
C TYR A 130 10.34 16.13 -8.77
N ARG A 131 10.46 15.32 -7.72
CA ARG A 131 11.23 15.64 -6.52
C ARG A 131 12.26 14.55 -6.28
N PHE A 132 13.52 14.89 -6.49
CA PHE A 132 14.65 14.02 -6.18
C PHE A 132 15.07 14.23 -4.73
N LEU A 133 14.98 13.14 -3.96
CA LEU A 133 15.12 13.14 -2.52
C LEU A 133 16.20 12.13 -2.11
N GLN A 134 16.85 12.41 -0.98
CA GLN A 134 17.79 11.49 -0.35
C GLN A 134 17.44 11.34 1.13
N ASP A 135 17.30 10.11 1.59
CA ASP A 135 17.15 9.79 3.00
C ASP A 135 18.52 9.84 3.70
N THR A 136 18.60 10.62 4.77
CA THR A 136 19.79 10.74 5.61
C THR A 136 19.46 10.39 7.06
N ARG A 137 20.48 10.22 7.90
CA ARG A 137 20.31 10.00 9.35
C ARG A 137 19.56 11.14 10.07
N HIS A 138 19.52 12.33 9.46
CA HIS A 138 18.84 13.51 10.01
C HIS A 138 17.48 13.76 9.35
N GLY A 139 16.97 12.79 8.58
CA GLY A 139 15.74 12.91 7.82
C GLY A 139 16.01 13.05 6.32
N ARG A 140 14.98 13.43 5.59
CA ARG A 140 15.01 13.50 4.13
C ARG A 140 15.46 14.87 3.66
N ILE A 141 16.43 14.89 2.76
CA ILE A 141 16.85 16.10 2.06
C ILE A 141 16.32 16.08 0.64
N MET A 142 15.95 17.25 0.11
CA MET A 142 15.62 17.43 -1.30
C MET A 142 16.88 17.86 -2.03
N LEU A 143 17.25 17.10 -3.05
CA LEU A 143 18.42 17.37 -3.88
C LEU A 143 18.05 18.25 -5.09
N ARG A 144 16.92 17.95 -5.73
CA ARG A 144 16.42 18.69 -6.90
C ARG A 144 14.89 18.61 -6.97
N GLU A 145 14.26 19.67 -7.42
CA GLU A 145 12.85 19.73 -7.81
C GLU A 145 12.78 20.39 -9.18
N SER A 146 12.14 19.73 -10.15
CA SER A 146 11.95 20.25 -11.51
C SER A 146 10.84 19.46 -12.22
N ASP A 147 10.15 20.08 -13.17
CA ASP A 147 9.22 19.42 -14.09
C ASP A 147 9.88 18.98 -15.40
N ASP A 148 11.13 19.42 -15.65
CA ASP A 148 11.96 19.02 -16.77
C ASP A 148 12.73 17.73 -16.45
N VAL A 149 12.68 16.79 -17.40
CA VAL A 149 13.35 15.49 -17.32
C VAL A 149 14.86 15.66 -17.45
N ASP A 150 15.33 16.55 -18.34
CA ASP A 150 16.76 16.69 -18.63
C ASP A 150 17.51 17.30 -17.42
N GLU A 151 16.93 18.32 -16.79
CA GLU A 151 17.47 18.90 -15.54
C GLU A 151 17.57 17.86 -14.41
N LEU A 152 16.62 16.93 -14.36
CA LEU A 152 16.60 15.87 -13.38
C LEU A 152 17.65 14.79 -13.68
N VAL A 153 17.79 14.41 -14.95
CA VAL A 153 18.84 13.48 -15.40
C VAL A 153 20.22 14.03 -15.06
N ASP A 154 20.46 15.33 -15.28
CA ASP A 154 21.71 15.99 -14.91
C ASP A 154 21.95 15.96 -13.39
N ALA A 155 20.91 16.26 -12.60
CA ALA A 155 20.99 16.24 -11.14
C ALA A 155 21.29 14.82 -10.60
N ILE A 156 20.65 13.80 -11.15
CA ILE A 156 20.87 12.39 -10.79
C ILE A 156 22.25 11.93 -11.24
N THR A 157 22.70 12.32 -12.42
CA THR A 157 24.06 12.03 -12.91
C THR A 157 25.12 12.60 -11.97
N ASN A 158 24.94 13.85 -11.55
CA ASN A 158 25.82 14.50 -10.59
C ASN A 158 25.82 13.76 -9.24
N TYR A 159 24.65 13.34 -8.77
CA TYR A 159 24.52 12.53 -7.56
C TYR A 159 25.29 11.21 -7.65
N ILE A 160 25.13 10.47 -8.76
CA ILE A 160 25.81 9.20 -9.03
C ILE A 160 27.32 9.40 -9.04
N ALA A 161 27.82 10.45 -9.70
CA ALA A 161 29.24 10.79 -9.71
C ALA A 161 29.78 11.01 -8.28
N HIS A 162 29.06 11.78 -7.45
CA HIS A 162 29.44 11.99 -6.05
C HIS A 162 29.45 10.68 -5.25
N ARG A 163 28.45 9.81 -5.44
CA ARG A 163 28.35 8.49 -4.79
C ARG A 163 29.50 7.56 -5.16
N LEU A 164 29.90 7.53 -6.43
CA LEU A 164 31.04 6.74 -6.90
C LEU A 164 32.34 7.20 -6.25
N ILE A 165 32.55 8.52 -6.16
CA ILE A 165 33.74 9.10 -5.51
C ILE A 165 33.72 8.84 -3.99
N GLU A 166 32.57 8.95 -3.33
CA GLU A 166 32.42 8.63 -1.91
C GLU A 166 32.80 7.17 -1.62
N ARG A 167 32.36 6.24 -2.48
CA ARG A 167 32.73 4.82 -2.40
C ARG A 167 34.23 4.62 -2.56
N GLU A 168 34.85 5.23 -3.58
CA GLU A 168 36.29 5.10 -3.81
C GLU A 168 37.10 5.60 -2.61
N LYS A 169 36.69 6.75 -2.03
CA LYS A 169 37.30 7.28 -0.81
C LYS A 169 37.14 6.33 0.38
N ALA A 170 35.95 5.76 0.58
CA ALA A 170 35.71 4.80 1.65
C ALA A 170 36.58 3.55 1.50
N LEU A 171 36.68 3.00 0.29
CA LEU A 171 37.56 1.87 0.00
C LEU A 171 39.03 2.22 0.26
N ALA A 172 39.50 3.38 -0.21
CA ALA A 172 40.87 3.84 0.02
C ALA A 172 41.19 3.98 1.52
N VAL A 173 40.25 4.51 2.31
CA VAL A 173 40.38 4.58 3.77
C VAL A 173 40.44 3.18 4.39
N ASP A 174 39.59 2.24 3.98
CA ASP A 174 39.59 0.86 4.48
C ASP A 174 40.90 0.13 4.15
N TYR A 175 41.50 0.39 2.98
CA TYR A 175 42.84 -0.11 2.63
C TYR A 175 43.92 0.51 3.52
N ALA A 176 43.92 1.83 3.68
CA ALA A 176 44.92 2.56 4.48
C ALA A 176 44.85 2.23 5.98
N SER A 177 43.65 1.91 6.49
CA SER A 177 43.42 1.55 7.89
C SER A 177 43.58 0.05 8.18
N GLY A 178 44.03 -0.76 7.21
CA GLY A 178 44.25 -2.21 7.37
C GLY A 178 42.96 -3.04 7.42
N GLY A 179 41.81 -2.43 7.14
CA GLY A 179 40.50 -3.10 7.04
C GLY A 179 40.46 -4.18 5.96
N ALA A 180 41.16 -3.97 4.84
CA ALA A 180 41.31 -4.97 3.77
C ALA A 180 41.99 -6.28 4.23
N VAL A 181 42.96 -6.21 5.14
CA VAL A 181 43.63 -7.41 5.69
C VAL A 181 42.70 -8.15 6.66
N ARG A 182 41.84 -7.42 7.38
CA ARG A 182 40.84 -8.00 8.29
C ARG A 182 39.66 -8.63 7.55
N SER A 183 39.21 -8.03 6.44
CA SER A 183 38.14 -8.59 5.60
C SER A 183 38.62 -9.85 4.88
N VAL A 184 39.82 -9.84 4.29
CA VAL A 184 40.44 -11.05 3.69
C VAL A 184 40.57 -12.18 4.71
N ARG A 185 40.95 -11.88 5.97
CA ARG A 185 41.05 -12.90 7.02
C ARG A 185 39.69 -13.46 7.44
N LYS A 186 38.63 -12.65 7.45
CA LYS A 186 37.25 -13.08 7.71
C LYS A 186 36.69 -13.92 6.56
N THR A 187 37.00 -13.57 5.32
CA THR A 187 36.63 -14.36 4.14
C THR A 187 37.40 -15.68 4.09
N GLN A 188 38.69 -15.72 4.46
CA GLN A 188 39.46 -16.98 4.53
C GLN A 188 39.01 -17.91 5.65
N THR A 189 38.45 -17.39 6.75
CA THR A 189 37.83 -18.24 7.79
C THR A 189 36.42 -18.71 7.43
N ALA A 190 35.77 -18.06 6.45
CA ALA A 190 34.45 -18.43 5.92
C ALA A 190 34.53 -19.16 4.56
N ALA A 191 35.70 -19.23 3.93
CA ALA A 191 35.89 -19.84 2.62
C ALA A 191 36.12 -21.36 2.76
N ASP A 192 35.08 -22.06 3.20
CA ASP A 192 34.87 -23.43 2.78
C ASP A 192 33.75 -23.42 1.72
N PRO A 193 34.08 -23.30 0.42
CA PRO A 193 33.09 -23.08 -0.65
C PRO A 193 32.10 -24.25 -0.83
N ASN A 194 32.37 -25.39 -0.19
CA ASN A 194 31.48 -26.56 -0.20
C ASN A 194 30.40 -26.56 0.90
N ALA A 195 30.48 -25.67 1.90
CA ALA A 195 29.52 -25.66 3.01
C ALA A 195 28.14 -25.08 2.61
N GLY A 196 28.09 -24.15 1.66
CA GLY A 196 26.85 -23.53 1.15
C GLY A 196 26.12 -24.40 0.13
N ALA A 197 26.85 -24.88 -0.88
CA ALA A 197 26.29 -25.71 -1.96
C ALA A 197 25.74 -27.07 -1.45
N MET A 198 26.33 -27.63 -0.38
CA MET A 198 25.85 -28.87 0.22
C MET A 198 24.54 -28.66 1.01
N ARG A 199 24.39 -27.51 1.69
CA ARG A 199 23.15 -27.17 2.43
C ARG A 199 21.99 -26.88 1.49
N GLU A 200 22.23 -26.18 0.40
CA GLU A 200 21.19 -25.85 -0.59
C GLU A 200 20.70 -27.11 -1.33
N LYS A 201 21.63 -27.99 -1.75
CA LYS A 201 21.28 -29.29 -2.34
C LYS A 201 20.59 -30.23 -1.35
N ALA A 202 21.02 -30.26 -0.08
CA ALA A 202 20.35 -31.05 0.95
C ALA A 202 18.92 -30.55 1.21
N PHE A 203 18.70 -29.23 1.19
CA PHE A 203 17.38 -28.65 1.38
C PHE A 203 16.46 -28.89 0.18
N GLN A 204 16.98 -28.79 -1.06
CA GLN A 204 16.23 -29.17 -2.27
C GLN A 204 15.85 -30.65 -2.29
N VAL A 205 16.77 -31.55 -1.93
CA VAL A 205 16.50 -32.99 -1.84
C VAL A 205 15.46 -33.26 -0.74
N PHE A 206 15.57 -32.60 0.41
CA PHE A 206 14.59 -32.71 1.49
C PHE A 206 13.19 -32.26 1.09
N LEU A 207 13.07 -31.12 0.39
CA LEU A 207 11.79 -30.64 -0.13
C LEU A 207 11.21 -31.59 -1.18
N PHE A 208 12.04 -32.16 -2.05
CA PHE A 208 11.62 -33.15 -3.04
C PHE A 208 11.08 -34.42 -2.37
N PHE A 209 11.71 -34.91 -1.29
CA PHE A 209 11.20 -36.07 -0.54
C PHE A 209 9.90 -35.76 0.20
N ILE A 210 9.74 -34.56 0.77
CA ILE A 210 8.49 -34.13 1.39
C ILE A 210 7.36 -34.08 0.37
N GLU A 211 7.62 -33.55 -0.82
CA GLU A 211 6.63 -33.43 -1.88
C GLU A 211 6.25 -34.79 -2.47
N PHE A 212 7.22 -35.69 -2.65
CA PHE A 212 6.97 -37.06 -3.11
C PHE A 212 6.20 -37.88 -2.06
N LEU A 213 6.57 -37.77 -0.78
CA LEU A 213 5.90 -38.50 0.28
C LEU A 213 4.49 -37.95 0.56
N GLY A 214 4.33 -36.63 0.49
CA GLY A 214 3.04 -35.95 0.61
C GLY A 214 2.07 -36.31 -0.52
N SER A 215 2.55 -36.33 -1.77
CA SER A 215 1.74 -36.73 -2.92
C SER A 215 1.35 -38.22 -2.87
N ALA A 216 2.27 -39.12 -2.52
CA ALA A 216 1.96 -40.54 -2.37
C ALA A 216 0.89 -40.80 -1.29
N ALA A 217 0.98 -40.11 -0.14
CA ALA A 217 -0.02 -40.21 0.92
C ALA A 217 -1.39 -39.66 0.48
N PHE A 218 -1.42 -38.54 -0.25
CA PHE A 218 -2.64 -37.92 -0.77
C PHE A 218 -3.36 -38.83 -1.77
N PHE A 219 -2.65 -39.38 -2.76
CA PHE A 219 -3.25 -40.29 -3.73
C PHE A 219 -3.68 -41.63 -3.13
N GLY A 220 -2.93 -42.14 -2.14
CA GLY A 220 -3.34 -43.33 -1.38
C GLY A 220 -4.68 -43.11 -0.65
N LEU A 221 -4.83 -41.98 0.03
CA LEU A 221 -6.06 -41.63 0.74
C LEU A 221 -7.22 -41.45 -0.25
N LEU A 222 -6.99 -40.80 -1.38
CA LEU A 222 -8.01 -40.62 -2.44
C LEU A 222 -8.48 -41.96 -3.02
N ALA A 223 -7.57 -42.91 -3.25
CA ALA A 223 -7.90 -44.25 -3.74
C ALA A 223 -8.72 -45.07 -2.73
N ILE A 224 -8.35 -45.04 -1.44
CA ILE A 224 -9.10 -45.70 -0.36
C ILE A 224 -10.51 -45.12 -0.26
N THR A 225 -10.63 -43.80 -0.32
CA THR A 225 -11.93 -43.11 -0.23
C THR A 225 -12.79 -43.42 -1.45
N GLY A 226 -12.21 -43.39 -2.66
CA GLY A 226 -12.90 -43.76 -3.89
C GLY A 226 -13.36 -45.22 -3.90
N MET A 227 -12.53 -46.14 -3.41
CA MET A 227 -12.89 -47.56 -3.28
C MET A 227 -14.00 -47.77 -2.25
N TRP A 228 -13.98 -47.05 -1.12
CA TRP A 228 -15.04 -47.10 -0.12
C TRP A 228 -16.38 -46.59 -0.67
N ILE A 229 -16.37 -45.47 -1.41
CA ILE A 229 -17.55 -44.91 -2.09
C ILE A 229 -18.07 -45.87 -3.16
N TYR A 230 -17.20 -46.41 -4.01
CA TYR A 230 -17.59 -47.36 -5.03
C TYR A 230 -18.29 -48.58 -4.42
N ARG A 231 -17.73 -49.12 -3.33
CA ARG A 231 -18.28 -50.31 -2.65
C ARG A 231 -19.58 -50.02 -1.89
N THR A 232 -19.83 -48.78 -1.49
CA THR A 232 -21.04 -48.40 -0.74
C THR A 232 -22.19 -48.01 -1.65
N TYR A 233 -21.93 -47.41 -2.81
CA TYR A 233 -22.97 -46.86 -3.69
C TYR A 233 -23.23 -47.67 -4.97
N PHE A 234 -22.27 -48.45 -5.45
CA PHE A 234 -22.38 -49.16 -6.75
C PHE A 234 -22.35 -50.69 -6.63
N ALA A 235 -22.19 -51.25 -5.43
CA ALA A 235 -22.13 -52.70 -5.19
C ALA A 235 -23.35 -53.26 -4.44
N GLN A 236 -24.49 -52.56 -4.49
CA GLN A 236 -25.81 -53.10 -4.10
C GLN A 236 -26.63 -53.47 -5.33
#